data_AF-A0A2N1QC95-F1
#
_entry.id   AF-A0A2N1QC95-F1
#
_cell.length_a   1.000
_cell.length_b   1.000
_cell.length_c   1.000
_cell.angle_alpha   90.00
_cell.angle_beta   90.00
_cell.angle_gamma   90.00
#
_symmetry.space_group_name_H-M   'P 1'
#
loop_
_entity.id
_entity.type
_entity.pdbx_description
1 polymer ?
#
loop_
_entity_poly.entity_id
_entity_poly.type
_entity_poly.pdbx_seq_one_letter_code
_entity_poly.pdbx_strand_id
1 'polypeptide(L)'
;MKLTKTEKNQNPKLYGYGSLEKLQSDPDNTLTHWIPYKDADGDLRFIPCDEEYFHFHRNDVRNERRRRDTESRCLIPSEKFGLVKCRADCSLCPKVRDGLPISIDYMRENYDFDFKDGSYEEHQEQLKEQEQSEFIWNLVSEFNETDQLILKYFNEGKTDAEIATELNKARSTIQERKTKLIKILTEKYEKNKK
;
A
#
# COMPACT_ATOMS: atom_id res chain seq x y z
N MET A 1 -12.98 37.85 28.79
CA MET A 1 -12.97 37.29 30.16
C MET A 1 -13.30 35.82 30.07
N LYS A 2 -12.54 34.94 30.73
CA LYS A 2 -12.92 33.53 30.85
C LYS A 2 -14.08 33.46 31.86
N LEU A 3 -15.19 32.85 31.47
CA LEU A 3 -16.31 32.61 32.38
C LEU A 3 -15.87 31.62 33.46
N THR A 4 -16.21 31.93 34.70
CA THR A 4 -15.93 31.06 35.85
C THR A 4 -16.80 29.81 35.81
N LYS A 5 -16.33 28.73 36.46
CA LYS A 5 -17.08 27.47 36.58
C LYS A 5 -18.48 27.68 37.18
N THR A 6 -18.59 28.59 38.13
CA THR A 6 -19.84 28.99 38.80
C THR A 6 -20.83 29.64 37.83
N GLU A 7 -20.38 30.57 36.98
CA GLU A 7 -21.22 31.22 35.97
C GLU A 7 -21.71 30.22 34.91
N LYS A 8 -20.85 29.30 34.49
CA LYS A 8 -21.25 28.23 33.56
C LYS A 8 -22.28 27.28 34.17
N ASN A 9 -22.15 26.97 35.46
CA ASN A 9 -23.11 26.12 36.17
C ASN A 9 -24.47 26.78 36.39
N GLN A 10 -24.55 28.11 36.31
CA GLN A 10 -25.82 28.84 36.33
C GLN A 10 -26.57 28.71 35.00
N ASN A 11 -25.86 28.41 33.89
CA ASN A 11 -26.45 28.24 32.55
C ASN A 11 -26.16 26.83 31.97
N PRO A 12 -26.73 25.77 32.57
CA PRO A 12 -26.46 24.39 32.17
C PRO A 12 -27.00 24.03 30.78
N LYS A 13 -28.01 24.74 30.27
CA LYS A 13 -28.53 24.53 28.89
C LYS A 13 -27.52 24.89 27.81
N LEU A 14 -26.65 25.88 28.07
CA LEU A 14 -25.65 26.35 27.10
C LEU A 14 -24.30 25.66 27.30
N TYR A 15 -23.91 25.43 28.55
CA TYR A 15 -22.59 24.91 28.90
C TYR A 15 -22.62 23.48 29.41
N GLY A 16 -23.75 22.79 29.44
CA GLY A 16 -23.87 21.47 30.06
C GLY A 16 -23.90 21.50 31.59
N TYR A 17 -24.45 20.43 32.16
CA TYR A 17 -24.63 20.27 33.60
C TYR A 17 -23.30 19.88 34.24
N GLY A 18 -22.95 20.50 35.37
CA GLY A 18 -21.71 20.22 36.09
C GLY A 18 -21.74 18.91 36.91
N SER A 19 -22.89 18.27 37.05
CA SER A 19 -23.08 17.04 37.85
C SER A 19 -24.32 16.29 37.37
N LEU A 20 -24.32 14.96 37.53
CA LEU A 20 -25.46 14.10 37.16
C LEU A 20 -26.71 14.36 38.00
N GLU A 21 -26.55 14.66 39.29
CA GLU A 21 -27.68 14.96 40.18
C GLU A 21 -28.48 16.17 39.67
N LYS A 22 -27.77 17.23 39.26
CA LYS A 22 -28.39 18.44 38.68
C LYS A 22 -29.10 18.17 37.35
N LEU A 23 -28.53 17.29 36.53
CA LEU A 23 -29.11 16.88 35.25
C LEU A 23 -30.42 16.09 35.46
N GLN A 24 -30.44 15.20 36.45
CA GLN A 24 -31.60 14.35 36.76
C GLN A 24 -32.68 15.10 37.54
N SER A 25 -32.30 16.14 38.29
CA SER A 25 -33.25 16.99 39.04
C SER A 25 -33.89 18.08 38.19
N ASP A 26 -33.42 18.30 36.95
CA ASP A 26 -33.95 19.38 36.10
C ASP A 26 -35.33 18.98 35.55
N PRO A 27 -36.41 19.69 35.91
CA PRO A 27 -37.76 19.38 35.43
C PRO A 27 -37.94 19.61 33.92
N ASP A 28 -37.06 20.40 33.28
CA ASP A 28 -37.10 20.65 31.84
C ASP A 28 -36.42 19.53 31.02
N ASN A 29 -35.69 18.62 31.68
CA ASN A 29 -34.98 17.54 31.00
C ASN A 29 -35.83 16.26 30.94
N THR A 30 -36.38 15.97 29.76
CA THR A 30 -37.15 14.75 29.50
C THR A 30 -36.29 13.55 29.09
N LEU A 31 -34.98 13.75 28.89
CA LEU A 31 -34.06 12.74 28.36
C LEU A 31 -33.38 11.96 29.47
N THR A 32 -33.32 10.64 29.31
CA THR A 32 -32.77 9.69 30.29
C THR A 32 -31.27 9.43 30.13
N HIS A 33 -30.71 9.74 28.95
CA HIS A 33 -29.31 9.47 28.61
C HIS A 33 -28.49 10.75 28.54
N TRP A 34 -27.17 10.62 28.71
CA TRP A 34 -26.26 11.76 28.71
C TRP A 34 -24.86 11.41 28.22
N ILE A 35 -24.14 12.40 27.72
CA ILE A 35 -22.75 12.28 27.31
C ILE A 35 -21.86 13.17 28.17
N PRO A 36 -20.79 12.61 28.76
CA PRO A 36 -19.77 13.39 29.43
C PRO A 36 -18.79 13.99 28.40
N TYR A 37 -18.45 15.26 28.55
CA TYR A 37 -17.37 15.89 27.79
C TYR A 37 -16.55 16.80 28.70
N LYS A 38 -15.33 17.12 28.27
CA LYS A 38 -14.45 18.07 28.97
C LYS A 38 -14.54 19.43 28.29
N ASP A 39 -14.86 20.44 29.07
CA ASP A 39 -14.83 21.83 28.63
C ASP A 39 -13.40 22.29 28.30
N ALA A 40 -13.27 23.44 27.64
CA ALA A 40 -11.98 24.09 27.38
C ALA A 40 -11.16 24.37 28.65
N ASP A 41 -11.82 24.49 29.81
CA ASP A 41 -11.19 24.67 31.12
C ASP A 41 -10.84 23.33 31.82
N GLY A 42 -11.13 22.19 31.18
CA GLY A 42 -10.86 20.85 31.72
C GLY A 42 -11.94 20.31 32.66
N ASP A 43 -12.98 21.09 32.95
CA ASP A 43 -14.12 20.66 33.77
C ASP A 43 -14.97 19.61 33.05
N LEU A 44 -15.36 18.56 33.77
CA LEU A 44 -16.28 17.54 33.27
C LEU A 44 -17.72 18.06 33.29
N ARG A 45 -18.42 17.94 32.17
CA ARG A 45 -19.80 18.37 32.01
C ARG A 45 -20.63 17.32 31.30
N PHE A 46 -21.95 17.37 31.51
CA PHE A 46 -22.90 16.39 31.00
C PHE A 46 -23.95 17.08 30.13
N ILE A 47 -24.19 16.55 28.94
CA ILE A 47 -25.24 17.00 28.03
C ILE A 47 -26.29 15.90 27.92
N PRO A 48 -27.59 16.18 28.18
CA PRO A 48 -28.65 15.23 27.94
C PRO A 48 -28.79 14.96 26.45
N CYS A 49 -29.02 13.70 26.08
CA CYS A 49 -29.15 13.31 24.68
C CYS A 49 -30.14 12.15 24.50
N ASP A 50 -30.55 11.93 23.27
CA ASP A 50 -31.39 10.79 22.91
C ASP A 50 -30.63 9.47 23.10
N GLU A 51 -31.37 8.38 23.30
CA GLU A 51 -30.82 7.04 23.50
C GLU A 51 -30.00 6.57 22.29
N GLU A 52 -30.49 6.81 21.07
CA GLU A 52 -29.79 6.46 19.83
C GLU A 52 -28.41 7.14 19.76
N TYR A 53 -28.35 8.43 20.08
CA TYR A 53 -27.11 9.19 20.07
C TYR A 53 -26.15 8.74 21.18
N PHE A 54 -26.67 8.41 22.37
CA PHE A 54 -25.88 7.86 23.46
C PHE A 54 -25.17 6.56 23.06
N HIS A 55 -25.91 5.61 22.48
CA HIS A 55 -25.35 4.36 21.99
C HIS A 55 -24.36 4.57 20.86
N PHE A 56 -24.67 5.47 19.91
CA PHE A 56 -23.76 5.86 18.83
C PHE A 56 -22.43 6.37 19.39
N HIS A 57 -22.45 7.41 20.23
CA HIS A 57 -21.25 8.00 20.81
C HIS A 57 -20.45 6.99 21.65
N ARG A 58 -21.12 6.18 22.47
CA ARG A 58 -20.46 5.13 23.26
C ARG A 58 -19.75 4.11 22.38
N ASN A 59 -20.40 3.67 21.31
CA ASN A 59 -19.83 2.73 20.36
C ASN A 59 -18.66 3.34 19.60
N ASP A 60 -18.78 4.61 19.21
CA ASP A 60 -17.74 5.35 18.50
C ASP A 60 -16.48 5.54 19.38
N VAL A 61 -16.63 6.01 20.62
CA VAL A 61 -15.52 6.11 21.58
C VAL A 61 -14.85 4.75 21.82
N ARG A 62 -15.64 3.67 21.88
CA ARG A 62 -15.10 2.30 22.02
C ARG A 62 -14.36 1.85 20.75
N ASN A 63 -14.87 2.16 19.56
CA ASN A 63 -14.23 1.86 18.27
C ASN A 63 -12.91 2.61 18.17
N GLU A 64 -12.91 3.90 18.49
CA GLU A 64 -11.75 4.76 18.44
C GLU A 64 -10.66 4.33 19.43
N ARG A 65 -11.04 3.94 20.66
CA ARG A 65 -10.10 3.31 21.61
C ARG A 65 -9.50 2.03 21.04
N ARG A 66 -10.29 1.18 20.40
CA ARG A 66 -9.81 -0.05 19.74
C ARG A 66 -8.88 0.23 18.57
N ARG A 67 -9.14 1.29 17.79
CA ARG A 67 -8.27 1.74 16.69
C ARG A 67 -6.91 2.15 17.22
N ARG A 68 -6.84 3.10 18.15
CA ARG A 68 -5.57 3.52 18.77
C ARG A 68 -4.84 2.38 19.45
N ASP A 69 -5.57 1.52 20.14
CA ASP A 69 -5.02 0.32 20.77
C ASP A 69 -4.41 -0.64 19.74
N THR A 70 -5.00 -0.77 18.54
CA THR A 70 -4.49 -1.61 17.45
C THR A 70 -3.33 -0.95 16.71
N GLU A 71 -3.42 0.34 16.41
CA GLU A 71 -2.39 1.12 15.72
C GLU A 71 -1.09 1.14 16.53
N SER A 72 -1.19 1.31 17.84
CA SER A 72 -0.05 1.30 18.75
C SER A 72 0.61 -0.08 18.88
N ARG A 73 -0.03 -1.18 18.49
CA ARG A 73 0.62 -2.51 18.55
C ARG A 73 1.74 -2.65 17.52
N CYS A 74 2.76 -3.41 17.90
CA CYS A 74 3.89 -3.74 17.05
C CYS A 74 3.45 -4.60 15.85
N LEU A 75 4.16 -4.49 14.73
CA LEU A 75 4.00 -5.39 13.58
C LEU A 75 4.93 -6.60 13.76
N ILE A 76 4.35 -7.80 13.68
CA ILE A 76 5.05 -9.09 13.74
C ILE A 76 4.81 -9.85 12.44
N PRO A 77 5.75 -10.70 12.01
CA PRO A 77 5.54 -11.53 10.85
C PRO A 77 4.45 -12.58 11.04
N SER A 78 3.77 -12.91 9.95
CA SER A 78 2.73 -13.94 9.83
C SER A 78 2.90 -14.65 8.51
N GLU A 79 2.85 -15.98 8.55
CA GLU A 79 3.03 -16.85 7.38
C GLU A 79 2.09 -16.52 6.21
N LYS A 80 0.86 -16.07 6.50
CA LYS A 80 -0.16 -15.83 5.46
C LYS A 80 -0.17 -14.42 4.89
N PHE A 81 0.19 -13.42 5.70
CA PHE A 81 -0.07 -12.01 5.38
C PHE A 81 1.19 -11.14 5.46
N GLY A 82 2.38 -11.75 5.60
CA GLY A 82 3.63 -11.01 5.72
C GLY A 82 3.74 -10.38 7.10
N LEU A 83 3.31 -9.14 7.28
CA LEU A 83 3.35 -8.43 8.57
C LEU A 83 1.94 -8.13 9.09
N VAL A 84 1.67 -8.50 10.35
CA VAL A 84 0.40 -8.28 11.03
C VAL A 84 0.60 -7.60 12.38
N LYS A 85 -0.42 -6.88 12.86
CA LYS A 85 -0.39 -6.31 14.21
C LYS A 85 -0.42 -7.45 15.24
N CYS A 86 0.54 -7.44 16.16
CA CYS A 86 0.62 -8.38 17.27
C CYS A 86 -0.69 -8.34 18.07
N ARG A 87 -1.15 -9.48 18.58
CA ARG A 87 -2.35 -9.57 19.45
C ARG A 87 -2.03 -10.08 20.86
N ALA A 88 -0.74 -10.28 21.17
CA ALA A 88 -0.30 -10.74 22.47
C ALA A 88 -0.51 -9.67 23.57
N ASP A 89 -0.41 -10.09 24.82
CA ASP A 89 -0.48 -9.20 25.97
C ASP A 89 0.79 -8.34 26.06
N CYS A 90 0.63 -7.02 25.96
CA CYS A 90 1.74 -6.09 26.02
C CYS A 90 2.34 -5.98 27.43
N SER A 91 1.61 -6.35 28.49
CA SER A 91 2.12 -6.27 29.87
C SER A 91 3.23 -7.28 30.16
N LEU A 92 3.24 -8.39 29.43
CA LEU A 92 4.24 -9.45 29.53
C LEU A 92 5.35 -9.32 28.48
N CYS A 93 5.25 -8.33 27.58
CA CYS A 93 6.16 -8.16 26.47
C CYS A 93 7.36 -7.29 26.87
N PRO A 94 8.59 -7.67 26.53
CA PRO A 94 9.78 -6.85 26.79
C PRO A 94 9.87 -5.62 25.87
N LYS A 95 8.94 -5.46 24.91
CA LYS A 95 8.94 -4.37 23.93
C LYS A 95 7.91 -3.32 24.29
N VAL A 96 8.26 -2.06 24.02
CA VAL A 96 7.37 -0.92 24.19
C VAL A 96 6.42 -0.81 23.01
N ARG A 97 5.23 -0.30 23.29
CA ARG A 97 4.14 -0.17 22.35
C ARG A 97 4.28 1.12 21.53
N ASP A 98 5.08 1.06 20.48
CA ASP A 98 5.43 2.23 19.66
C ASP A 98 4.68 2.29 18.32
N GLY A 99 3.91 1.25 17.98
CA GLY A 99 3.16 1.15 16.72
C GLY A 99 4.02 0.89 15.48
N LEU A 100 5.34 0.91 15.63
CA LEU A 100 6.32 0.69 14.57
C LEU A 100 6.58 -0.80 14.29
N PRO A 101 7.15 -1.13 13.11
CA PRO A 101 7.73 -2.44 12.87
C PRO A 101 8.82 -2.73 13.90
N ILE A 102 8.90 -3.99 14.32
CA ILE A 102 10.00 -4.44 15.16
C ILE A 102 11.29 -4.47 14.32
N SER A 103 12.46 -4.41 14.96
CA SER A 103 13.73 -4.53 14.24
C SER A 103 13.83 -5.83 13.46
N ILE A 104 14.51 -5.78 12.31
CA ILE A 104 14.74 -6.93 11.43
C ILE A 104 15.44 -8.06 12.19
N ASP A 105 16.46 -7.74 12.99
CA ASP A 105 17.20 -8.72 13.79
C ASP A 105 16.28 -9.50 14.73
N TYR A 106 15.35 -8.82 15.40
CA TYR A 106 14.40 -9.49 16.29
C TYR A 106 13.38 -10.33 15.52
N MET A 107 12.99 -9.92 14.30
CA MET A 107 12.15 -10.73 13.42
C MET A 107 12.85 -12.02 13.01
N ARG A 108 14.14 -11.94 12.66
CA ARG A 108 14.97 -13.08 12.29
C ARG A 108 15.17 -14.05 13.45
N GLU A 109 15.55 -13.53 14.62
CA GLU A 109 15.85 -14.36 15.80
C GLU A 109 14.62 -15.05 16.40
N ASN A 110 13.46 -14.38 16.42
CA ASN A 110 12.29 -14.89 17.16
C ASN A 110 11.21 -15.51 16.27
N TYR A 111 11.17 -15.15 14.99
CA TYR A 111 10.14 -15.62 14.05
C TYR A 111 10.70 -16.30 12.81
N ASP A 112 12.02 -16.44 12.70
CA ASP A 112 12.71 -16.98 11.51
C ASP A 112 12.24 -16.30 10.22
N PHE A 113 11.97 -14.99 10.32
CA PHE A 113 11.44 -14.19 9.23
C PHE A 113 12.52 -13.26 8.70
N ASP A 114 12.75 -13.33 7.40
CA ASP A 114 13.62 -12.42 6.67
C ASP A 114 12.88 -11.81 5.48
N PHE A 115 13.21 -10.55 5.19
CA PHE A 115 12.66 -9.89 4.01
C PHE A 115 13.35 -10.45 2.78
N LYS A 116 12.57 -11.06 1.87
CA LYS A 116 13.11 -11.52 0.59
C LYS A 116 13.54 -10.31 -0.24
N ASP A 117 14.82 -10.26 -0.58
CA ASP A 117 15.35 -9.29 -1.54
C ASP A 117 15.24 -9.86 -2.96
N GLY A 118 14.27 -9.36 -3.73
CA GLY A 118 14.06 -9.77 -5.12
C GLY A 118 15.04 -9.12 -6.10
N SER A 119 15.83 -8.13 -5.67
CA SER A 119 16.70 -7.36 -6.57
C SER A 119 17.76 -8.22 -7.26
N TYR A 120 18.24 -9.26 -6.59
CA TYR A 120 19.18 -10.21 -7.18
C TYR A 120 18.54 -11.00 -8.32
N GLU A 121 17.34 -11.54 -8.11
CA GLU A 121 16.63 -12.33 -9.14
C GLU A 121 16.27 -11.45 -10.34
N GLU A 122 15.75 -10.24 -10.11
CA GLU A 122 15.46 -9.27 -11.16
C GLU A 122 16.72 -8.89 -11.96
N HIS A 123 17.83 -8.65 -11.28
CA HIS A 123 19.10 -8.34 -11.95
C HIS A 123 19.63 -9.53 -12.76
N GLN A 124 19.49 -10.76 -12.25
CA GLN A 124 19.87 -11.97 -12.99
C GLN A 124 18.99 -12.19 -14.23
N GLU A 125 17.69 -11.88 -14.15
CA GLU A 125 16.79 -11.93 -15.31
C GLU A 125 17.18 -10.87 -16.35
N GLN A 126 17.46 -9.63 -15.92
CA GLN A 126 17.93 -8.57 -16.81
C GLN A 126 19.24 -8.91 -17.51
N LEU A 127 20.21 -9.48 -16.80
CA LEU A 127 21.46 -9.95 -17.40
C LEU A 127 21.20 -11.03 -18.46
N LYS A 128 20.34 -12.01 -18.18
CA LYS A 128 19.97 -13.05 -19.15
C LYS A 128 19.29 -12.47 -20.38
N GLU A 129 18.41 -11.49 -20.22
CA GLU A 129 17.76 -10.81 -21.34
C GLU A 129 18.76 -10.02 -22.19
N GLN A 130 19.72 -9.34 -21.56
CA GLN A 130 20.81 -8.63 -22.24
C GLN A 130 21.70 -9.60 -23.02
N GLU A 131 22.17 -10.68 -22.38
CA GLU A 131 22.98 -11.73 -23.02
C GLU A 131 22.26 -12.35 -24.22
N GLN A 132 20.96 -12.64 -24.09
CA GLN A 132 20.14 -13.14 -25.19
C GLN A 132 20.00 -12.12 -26.32
N SER A 133 19.78 -10.85 -25.98
CA SER A 133 19.68 -9.78 -26.97
C SER A 133 20.97 -9.61 -27.75
N GLU A 134 22.11 -9.51 -27.06
CA GLU A 134 23.44 -9.41 -27.67
C GLU A 134 23.73 -10.60 -28.58
N PHE A 135 23.40 -11.81 -28.11
CA PHE A 135 23.55 -13.02 -28.89
C PHE A 135 22.74 -12.99 -30.20
N ILE A 136 21.48 -12.55 -30.13
CA ILE A 136 20.64 -12.39 -31.32
C ILE A 136 21.24 -11.34 -32.26
N TRP A 137 21.67 -10.19 -31.75
CA TRP A 137 22.29 -9.15 -32.58
C TRP A 137 23.61 -9.58 -33.22
N ASN A 138 24.40 -10.40 -32.54
CA ASN A 138 25.58 -11.02 -33.11
C ASN A 138 25.22 -11.95 -34.29
N LEU A 139 24.18 -12.77 -34.18
CA LEU A 139 23.68 -13.57 -35.31
C LEU A 139 23.15 -12.70 -36.44
N VAL A 140 22.54 -11.56 -36.12
CA VAL A 140 22.05 -10.60 -37.12
C VAL A 140 23.20 -9.99 -37.91
N SER A 141 24.34 -9.73 -37.27
CA SER A 141 25.53 -9.14 -37.91
C SER A 141 26.11 -9.99 -39.06
N GLU A 142 25.83 -11.29 -39.08
CA GLU A 142 26.25 -12.20 -40.15
C GLU A 142 25.42 -12.09 -41.44
N PHE A 143 24.27 -11.40 -41.41
CA PHE A 143 23.45 -11.18 -42.61
C PHE A 143 23.94 -9.99 -43.43
N ASN A 144 23.41 -9.87 -44.64
CA ASN A 144 23.68 -8.74 -45.53
C ASN A 144 23.11 -7.43 -44.94
N GLU A 145 23.72 -6.28 -45.26
CA GLU A 145 23.32 -4.95 -44.76
C GLU A 145 21.82 -4.65 -44.94
N THR A 146 21.26 -5.03 -46.09
CA THR A 146 19.83 -4.84 -46.36
C THR A 146 18.92 -5.71 -45.49
N ASP A 147 19.37 -6.92 -45.12
CA ASP A 147 18.63 -7.81 -44.23
C ASP A 147 18.74 -7.37 -42.77
N GLN A 148 19.90 -6.85 -42.37
CA GLN A 148 20.11 -6.24 -41.05
C GLN A 148 19.18 -5.04 -40.83
N LEU A 149 19.06 -4.16 -41.84
CA LEU A 149 18.17 -2.99 -41.79
C LEU A 149 16.69 -3.39 -41.65
N ILE A 150 16.25 -4.44 -42.36
CA ILE A 150 14.88 -4.97 -42.24
C ILE A 150 14.61 -5.44 -40.80
N LEU A 151 15.54 -6.17 -40.20
CA LEU A 151 15.39 -6.69 -38.83
C LEU A 151 15.47 -5.58 -37.79
N LYS A 152 16.34 -4.58 -37.98
CA LYS A 152 16.43 -3.40 -37.11
C LYS A 152 15.14 -2.60 -37.09
N TYR A 153 14.61 -2.25 -38.25
CA TYR A 153 13.37 -1.50 -38.34
C TYR A 153 12.16 -2.30 -37.84
N PHE A 154 12.17 -3.62 -38.00
CA PHE A 154 11.17 -4.48 -37.39
C PHE A 154 11.26 -4.48 -35.86
N ASN A 155 12.47 -4.55 -35.28
CA ASN A 155 12.68 -4.48 -33.84
C ASN A 155 12.28 -3.11 -33.24
N GLU A 156 12.45 -2.03 -34.01
CA GLU A 156 11.97 -0.69 -33.66
C GLU A 156 10.44 -0.52 -33.78
N GLY A 157 9.71 -1.54 -34.26
CA GLY A 157 8.26 -1.54 -34.36
C GLY A 157 7.68 -0.93 -35.65
N LYS A 158 8.52 -0.64 -36.68
CA LYS A 158 8.03 -0.12 -37.95
C LYS A 158 7.19 -1.15 -38.70
N THR A 159 6.18 -0.67 -39.41
CA THR A 159 5.33 -1.52 -40.26
C THR A 159 6.05 -1.93 -41.54
N ASP A 160 5.67 -3.07 -42.13
CA ASP A 160 6.29 -3.56 -43.37
C ASP A 160 6.14 -2.55 -44.54
N ALA A 161 5.14 -1.66 -44.49
CA ALA A 161 4.95 -0.60 -45.48
C ALA A 161 5.97 0.54 -45.30
N GLU A 162 6.24 0.96 -44.07
CA GLU A 162 7.25 1.99 -43.76
C GLU A 162 8.66 1.49 -44.08
N ILE A 163 8.96 0.23 -43.76
CA ILE A 163 10.23 -0.42 -44.10
C ILE A 163 10.42 -0.48 -45.63
N ALA A 164 9.36 -0.80 -46.36
CA ALA A 164 9.37 -0.84 -47.82
C ALA A 164 9.66 0.55 -48.43
N THR A 165 9.07 1.61 -47.86
CA THR A 165 9.36 2.99 -48.28
C THR A 165 10.80 3.40 -47.98
N GLU A 166 11.36 3.07 -46.82
CA GLU A 166 12.74 3.42 -46.46
C GLU A 166 13.78 2.68 -47.30
N LEU A 167 13.50 1.42 -47.66
CA LEU A 167 14.42 0.58 -48.44
C LEU A 167 14.18 0.64 -49.95
N ASN A 168 13.22 1.45 -50.43
CA ASN A 168 12.80 1.54 -51.83
C ASN A 168 12.50 0.16 -52.45
N LYS A 169 11.78 -0.70 -51.72
CA LYS A 169 11.40 -2.06 -52.17
C LYS A 169 9.89 -2.24 -52.11
N ALA A 170 9.37 -3.23 -52.83
CA ALA A 170 7.97 -3.60 -52.73
C ALA A 170 7.66 -4.20 -51.35
N ARG A 171 6.49 -3.84 -50.78
CA ARG A 171 6.01 -4.37 -49.49
C ARG A 171 5.99 -5.90 -49.43
N SER A 172 5.53 -6.55 -50.50
CA SER A 172 5.49 -8.02 -50.60
C SER A 172 6.89 -8.64 -50.47
N THR A 173 7.90 -8.02 -51.09
CA THR A 173 9.30 -8.46 -51.01
C THR A 173 9.86 -8.34 -49.58
N ILE A 174 9.54 -7.25 -48.87
CA ILE A 174 9.95 -7.08 -47.46
C ILE A 174 9.28 -8.11 -46.56
N GLN A 175 7.99 -8.35 -46.74
CA GLN A 175 7.23 -9.34 -45.96
C GLN A 175 7.77 -10.77 -46.14
N GLU A 176 7.98 -11.19 -47.39
CA GLU A 176 8.59 -12.49 -47.71
C GLU A 176 10.04 -12.61 -47.21
N ARG A 177 10.81 -11.52 -47.29
CA ARG A 177 12.21 -11.53 -46.82
C ARG A 177 12.27 -11.61 -45.30
N LYS A 178 11.47 -10.81 -44.59
CA LYS A 178 11.36 -10.81 -43.12
C LYS A 178 10.98 -12.18 -42.58
N THR A 179 9.94 -12.80 -43.13
CA THR A 179 9.51 -14.16 -42.75
C THR A 179 10.62 -15.20 -42.95
N LYS A 180 11.36 -15.14 -44.06
CA LYS A 180 12.54 -15.99 -44.27
C LYS A 180 13.67 -15.70 -43.28
N LEU A 181 13.97 -14.43 -43.01
CA LEU A 181 15.03 -14.03 -42.08
C LEU A 181 14.75 -14.49 -40.65
N ILE A 182 13.51 -14.32 -40.17
CA ILE A 182 13.09 -14.80 -38.85
C ILE A 182 13.28 -16.31 -38.76
N LYS A 183 12.84 -17.06 -39.79
CA LYS A 183 13.01 -18.52 -39.82
C LYS A 183 14.49 -18.93 -39.74
N ILE A 184 15.36 -18.29 -40.52
CA ILE A 184 16.81 -18.57 -40.50
C ILE A 184 17.42 -18.21 -39.13
N LEU A 185 17.01 -17.08 -38.54
CA LEU A 185 17.44 -16.67 -37.20
C LEU A 185 17.03 -17.69 -36.14
N THR A 186 15.79 -18.17 -36.16
CA THR A 186 15.33 -19.22 -35.22
C THR A 186 16.13 -20.51 -35.40
N GLU A 187 16.39 -20.94 -36.65
CA GLU A 187 17.20 -22.13 -36.92
C GLU A 187 18.67 -21.96 -36.45
N LYS A 188 19.26 -20.78 -36.63
CA LYS A 188 20.62 -20.47 -36.13
C LYS A 188 20.65 -20.40 -34.59
N TYR A 189 19.66 -19.78 -33.98
CA TYR A 189 19.53 -19.67 -32.53
C TYR A 189 19.45 -21.06 -31.88
N GLU A 190 18.57 -21.94 -32.37
CA GLU A 190 18.42 -23.30 -31.83
C GLU A 190 19.67 -24.18 -32.04
N LYS A 191 20.43 -23.97 -33.13
CA LYS A 191 21.69 -24.70 -33.35
C LYS A 191 22.81 -24.29 -32.40
N ASN A 192 22.88 -23.00 -32.04
CA ASN A 192 23.92 -22.45 -31.19
C ASN A 192 23.53 -22.41 -29.69
N LYS A 193 22.30 -22.83 -29.36
CA LYS A 193 21.82 -23.00 -27.98
C LYS A 193 22.29 -24.32 -27.32
N LYS A 194 22.90 -25.22 -28.09
CA LYS A 194 23.51 -26.48 -27.61
C LYS A 194 24.95 -26.26 -27.17
#